data_AF-A0A969PWG2-F1
#
_entry.id   AF-A0A969PWG2-F1
#
_cell.length_a   1.000
_cell.length_b   1.000
_cell.length_c   1.000
_cell.angle_alpha   90.00
_cell.angle_beta   90.00
_cell.angle_gamma   90.00
#
_symmetry.space_group_name_H-M   'P 1'
#
loop_
_entity.id
_entity.type
_entity.pdbx_description
1 polymer ?
#
loop_
_entity_poly.entity_id
_entity_poly.type
_entity_poly.pdbx_seq_one_letter_code
_entity_poly.pdbx_strand_id
1 'polypeptide(L)'
;KQDNKRSLAAYILKVKGLEVDINSLFDVQVKRIHEYKRQHLAVLHIISLYNRIKQNPSIDVLPRTFIFGGKAAPGYFMAKLIIKLVNAVGEVVNKDPDVRGRIKVVFLPNFSVSLGHRIYPAADLSEQVSTAGKEASGTGNMKFAMNGALTIGTLDGANIEIREEAGAENFLPVWLNRRTGLCAQS
;
A
#
# COMPACT_ATOMS: atom_id res chain seq x y z
N LYS A 1 -10.60 4.33 -14.61
CA LYS A 1 -9.63 3.61 -13.72
C LYS A 1 -8.47 3.00 -14.49
N GLN A 2 -8.73 2.14 -15.48
CA GLN A 2 -7.66 1.46 -16.25
C GLN A 2 -6.68 2.43 -16.96
N ASP A 3 -7.17 3.53 -17.53
CA ASP A 3 -6.27 4.53 -18.16
C ASP A 3 -5.35 5.22 -17.14
N ASN A 4 -5.84 5.44 -15.92
CA ASN A 4 -5.01 5.97 -14.83
C ASN A 4 -3.90 4.98 -14.45
N LYS A 5 -4.22 3.68 -14.39
CA LYS A 5 -3.24 2.62 -14.15
C LYS A 5 -2.20 2.55 -15.26
N ARG A 6 -2.63 2.66 -16.53
CA ARG A 6 -1.73 2.74 -17.69
C ARG A 6 -0.79 3.95 -17.61
N SER A 7 -1.32 5.12 -17.25
CA SER A 7 -0.52 6.34 -17.07
C SER A 7 0.50 6.20 -15.94
N LEU A 8 0.10 5.62 -14.81
CA LEU A 8 1.01 5.34 -13.69
C LEU A 8 2.06 4.28 -14.05
N ALA A 9 1.67 3.21 -14.75
CA ALA A 9 2.58 2.17 -15.20
C ALA A 9 3.67 2.73 -16.14
N ALA A 10 3.27 3.56 -17.11
CA ALA A 10 4.21 4.26 -17.99
C ALA A 10 5.18 5.17 -17.21
N TYR A 11 4.68 5.85 -16.18
CA TYR A 11 5.51 6.68 -15.30
C TYR A 11 6.49 5.83 -14.46
N ILE A 12 6.04 4.70 -13.90
CA ILE A 12 6.89 3.76 -13.15
C ILE A 12 8.00 3.23 -14.07
N LEU A 13 7.66 2.82 -15.29
CA LEU A 13 8.64 2.36 -16.28
C LEU A 13 9.67 3.46 -16.57
N LYS A 14 9.23 4.69 -16.82
CA LYS A 14 10.12 5.83 -17.09
C LYS A 14 11.09 6.14 -15.94
N VAL A 15 10.64 6.09 -14.69
CA VAL A 15 11.44 6.52 -13.52
C VAL A 15 12.23 5.40 -12.88
N LYS A 16 11.75 4.15 -12.96
CA LYS A 16 12.35 2.99 -12.27
C LYS A 16 12.83 1.91 -13.23
N GLY A 17 12.50 1.96 -14.51
CA GLY A 17 12.77 0.85 -15.44
C GLY A 17 12.00 -0.42 -15.11
N LEU A 18 10.91 -0.31 -14.35
CA LEU A 18 10.10 -1.44 -13.89
C LEU A 18 8.78 -1.49 -14.65
N GLU A 19 8.54 -2.59 -15.34
CA GLU A 19 7.24 -2.89 -15.92
C GLU A 19 6.29 -3.42 -14.85
N VAL A 20 5.08 -2.86 -14.81
CA VAL A 20 3.99 -3.28 -13.90
C VAL A 20 2.78 -3.67 -14.72
N ASP A 21 2.10 -4.73 -14.32
CA ASP A 21 0.89 -5.19 -15.00
C ASP A 21 -0.32 -4.34 -14.58
N ILE A 22 -0.94 -3.66 -15.54
CA ILE A 22 -2.12 -2.83 -15.30
C ILE A 22 -3.36 -3.63 -14.91
N ASN A 23 -3.38 -4.95 -15.16
CA ASN A 23 -4.46 -5.84 -14.74
C ASN A 23 -4.30 -6.32 -13.30
N SER A 24 -3.09 -6.21 -12.72
CA SER A 24 -2.86 -6.51 -11.31
C SER A 24 -3.52 -5.48 -10.40
N LEU A 25 -3.97 -5.88 -9.21
CA LEU A 25 -4.51 -4.97 -8.22
C LEU A 25 -3.42 -3.99 -7.75
N PHE A 26 -3.66 -2.68 -7.92
CA PHE A 26 -2.74 -1.65 -7.45
C PHE A 26 -3.02 -1.37 -5.97
N ASP A 27 -2.17 -1.95 -5.13
CA ASP A 27 -2.20 -1.84 -3.67
C ASP A 27 -1.25 -0.74 -3.22
N VAL A 28 -1.79 0.35 -2.69
CA VAL A 28 -1.05 1.61 -2.57
C VAL A 28 -0.95 2.09 -1.13
N GLN A 29 0.29 2.29 -0.69
CA GLN A 29 0.61 2.93 0.57
C GLN A 29 1.55 4.12 0.36
N VAL A 30 0.97 5.30 0.09
CA VAL A 30 1.72 6.56 -0.05
C VAL A 30 1.45 7.53 1.08
N LYS A 31 2.47 7.80 1.89
CA LYS A 31 2.43 8.71 3.05
C LYS A 31 3.85 8.93 3.57
N ARG A 32 4.02 9.86 4.51
CA ARG A 32 5.31 10.02 5.23
C ARG A 32 5.77 8.67 5.79
N ILE A 33 7.06 8.36 5.68
CA ILE A 33 7.59 7.11 6.22
C ILE A 33 7.80 7.30 7.72
N HIS A 34 7.08 6.51 8.51
CA HIS A 34 7.09 6.61 9.97
C HIS A 34 6.63 5.28 10.58
N GLU A 35 7.23 4.89 11.70
CA GLU A 35 6.90 3.63 12.39
C GLU A 35 5.40 3.47 12.67
N TYR A 36 4.70 4.49 13.19
CA TYR A 36 3.26 4.37 13.47
C TYR A 36 2.38 4.24 12.21
N LYS A 37 2.89 4.60 11.03
CA LYS A 37 2.20 4.44 9.73
C LYS A 37 2.39 3.04 9.16
N ARG A 38 3.25 2.23 9.80
CA ARG A 38 3.39 0.78 9.62
C ARG A 38 3.62 0.33 8.18
N GLN A 39 4.45 1.04 7.41
CA GLN A 39 4.88 0.54 6.10
C GLN A 39 5.62 -0.79 6.20
N HIS A 40 6.34 -1.02 7.30
CA HIS A 40 6.97 -2.30 7.58
C HIS A 40 5.95 -3.45 7.71
N LEU A 41 4.74 -3.20 8.22
CA LEU A 41 3.68 -4.22 8.29
C LEU A 41 3.24 -4.65 6.89
N ALA A 42 3.05 -3.69 5.97
CA ALA A 42 2.76 -4.01 4.57
C ALA A 42 3.90 -4.81 3.93
N VAL A 43 5.16 -4.51 4.26
CA VAL A 43 6.30 -5.31 3.77
C VAL A 43 6.30 -6.73 4.35
N LEU A 44 5.97 -6.91 5.63
CA LEU A 44 5.86 -8.26 6.22
C LEU A 44 4.75 -9.07 5.55
N HIS A 45 3.64 -8.44 5.19
CA HIS A 45 2.59 -9.08 4.38
C HIS A 45 3.10 -9.52 3.01
N ILE A 46 3.88 -8.67 2.32
CA ILE A 46 4.52 -9.03 1.04
C ILE A 46 5.46 -10.23 1.20
N ILE A 47 6.29 -10.25 2.24
CA ILE A 47 7.20 -11.38 2.52
C ILE A 47 6.40 -12.66 2.79
N SER A 48 5.30 -12.57 3.53
CA SER A 48 4.41 -13.70 3.78
C SER A 48 3.81 -14.24 2.48
N LEU A 49 3.28 -13.38 1.61
CA LEU A 49 2.76 -13.77 0.30
C LEU A 49 3.83 -14.40 -0.59
N TYR A 50 5.02 -13.80 -0.64
CA TYR A 50 6.16 -14.33 -1.36
C TYR A 50 6.49 -15.75 -0.89
N ASN A 51 6.64 -15.97 0.42
CA ASN A 51 6.92 -17.29 0.98
C ASN A 51 5.82 -18.31 0.67
N ARG A 52 4.53 -17.91 0.70
CA ARG A 52 3.42 -18.79 0.34
C ARG A 52 3.48 -19.23 -1.12
N ILE A 53 3.82 -18.32 -2.04
CA ILE A 53 4.02 -18.65 -3.46
C ILE A 53 5.20 -19.60 -3.63
N LYS A 54 6.31 -19.37 -2.92
CA LYS A 54 7.50 -20.25 -3.00
C LYS A 54 7.23 -21.66 -2.48
N GLN A 55 6.43 -21.78 -1.42
CA GLN A 55 6.07 -23.07 -0.84
C GLN A 55 5.07 -23.85 -1.70
N ASN A 56 4.18 -23.14 -2.40
CA ASN A 56 3.22 -23.74 -3.31
C ASN A 56 3.14 -22.95 -4.62
N PRO A 57 4.00 -23.25 -5.61
CA PRO A 57 4.03 -22.49 -6.85
C PRO A 57 2.75 -22.54 -7.68
N SER A 58 1.83 -23.48 -7.44
CA SER A 58 0.53 -23.56 -8.12
C SER A 58 -0.59 -22.80 -7.39
N ILE A 59 -0.30 -22.13 -6.27
CA ILE A 59 -1.30 -21.34 -5.56
C ILE A 59 -1.85 -20.24 -6.47
N ASP A 60 -3.17 -20.18 -6.55
CA ASP A 60 -3.87 -19.09 -7.21
C ASP A 60 -3.86 -17.86 -6.29
N VAL A 61 -3.19 -16.80 -6.76
CA VAL A 61 -3.05 -15.53 -6.05
C VAL A 61 -3.38 -14.43 -7.03
N LEU A 62 -4.33 -13.59 -6.65
CA LEU A 62 -4.68 -12.41 -7.42
C LEU A 62 -3.42 -11.57 -7.66
N PRO A 63 -3.05 -11.30 -8.92
CA PRO A 63 -1.89 -10.47 -9.24
C PRO A 63 -1.97 -9.12 -8.53
N ARG A 64 -0.90 -8.72 -7.86
CA ARG A 64 -0.87 -7.49 -7.05
C ARG A 64 0.42 -6.69 -7.26
N THR A 65 0.28 -5.40 -7.53
CA THR A 65 1.39 -4.44 -7.56
C THR A 65 1.32 -3.57 -6.32
N PHE A 66 2.26 -3.77 -5.39
CA PHE A 66 2.42 -2.98 -4.18
C PHE A 66 3.21 -1.71 -4.48
N ILE A 67 2.60 -0.55 -4.25
CA ILE A 67 3.17 0.76 -4.56
C ILE A 67 3.36 1.56 -3.27
N PHE A 68 4.62 1.78 -2.93
CA PHE A 68 5.04 2.63 -1.83
C PHE A 68 5.50 3.98 -2.34
N GLY A 69 5.31 5.00 -1.51
CA GLY A 69 5.79 6.34 -1.80
C GLY A 69 5.81 7.19 -0.54
N GLY A 70 6.90 7.93 -0.33
CA GLY A 70 7.03 8.75 0.86
C GLY A 70 8.43 9.32 1.02
N LYS A 71 8.59 10.13 2.06
CA LYS A 71 9.86 10.68 2.51
C LYS A 71 10.04 10.37 3.99
N ALA A 72 11.28 10.11 4.39
CA ALA A 72 11.71 10.06 5.78
C ALA A 72 12.39 11.38 6.14
N ALA A 73 12.28 11.81 7.41
CA ALA A 73 13.04 12.97 7.88
C ALA A 73 14.55 12.64 7.87
N PRO A 74 15.44 13.64 7.65
CA PRO A 74 16.88 13.39 7.49
C PRO A 74 17.53 12.65 8.67
N GLY A 75 17.15 12.98 9.90
CA GLY A 75 17.66 12.33 11.12
C GLY A 75 16.95 11.04 11.52
N TYR A 76 15.87 10.64 10.82
CA TYR A 76 15.05 9.52 11.27
C TYR A 76 15.57 8.19 10.74
N PHE A 77 16.50 7.61 11.49
CA PHE A 77 17.21 6.38 11.11
C PHE A 77 16.27 5.20 10.83
N MET A 78 15.30 4.94 11.71
CA MET A 78 14.37 3.83 11.55
C MET A 78 13.51 3.97 10.28
N ALA A 79 13.02 5.17 9.98
CA ALA A 79 12.27 5.40 8.74
C ALA A 79 13.12 5.16 7.48
N LYS A 80 14.42 5.50 7.52
CA LYS A 80 15.36 5.18 6.43
C LYS A 80 15.57 3.67 6.29
N LEU A 81 15.64 2.92 7.40
CA LEU A 81 15.71 1.46 7.37
C LEU A 81 14.45 0.84 6.76
N ILE A 82 13.26 1.38 7.06
CA ILE A 82 12.02 0.94 6.42
C ILE A 82 12.07 1.16 4.91
N ILE A 83 12.56 2.31 4.43
CA ILE A 83 12.74 2.55 2.99
C ILE A 83 13.73 1.53 2.40
N LYS A 84 14.86 1.28 3.07
CA LYS A 84 15.84 0.29 2.63
C LYS A 84 15.22 -1.11 2.56
N LEU A 85 14.43 -1.49 3.57
CA LEU A 85 13.72 -2.77 3.63
C LEU A 85 12.76 -2.93 2.44
N VAL A 86 11.92 -1.93 2.16
CA VAL A 86 10.98 -1.99 1.01
C VAL A 86 11.74 -2.19 -0.30
N ASN A 87 12.83 -1.45 -0.52
CA ASN A 87 13.62 -1.57 -1.74
C ASN A 87 14.32 -2.93 -1.85
N ALA A 88 14.94 -3.42 -0.76
CA ALA A 88 15.62 -4.71 -0.75
C ALA A 88 14.64 -5.87 -1.02
N VAL A 89 13.48 -5.86 -0.38
CA VAL A 89 12.42 -6.86 -0.65
C VAL A 89 11.94 -6.74 -2.10
N GLY A 90 11.74 -5.52 -2.61
CA GLY A 90 11.33 -5.33 -3.99
C GLY A 90 12.36 -5.80 -5.01
N GLU A 91 13.66 -5.66 -4.74
CA GLU A 91 14.71 -6.20 -5.62
C GLU A 91 14.68 -7.72 -5.72
N VAL A 92 14.45 -8.41 -4.59
CA VAL A 92 14.32 -9.88 -4.57
C VAL A 92 13.04 -10.30 -5.28
N VAL A 93 11.89 -9.78 -4.86
CA VAL A 93 10.57 -10.16 -5.40
C VAL A 93 10.48 -9.89 -6.91
N ASN A 94 10.94 -8.73 -7.38
CA ASN A 94 10.77 -8.36 -8.78
C ASN A 94 11.67 -9.16 -9.75
N LYS A 95 12.74 -9.80 -9.24
CA LYS A 95 13.68 -10.60 -10.03
C LYS A 95 13.41 -12.10 -9.95
N ASP A 96 12.68 -12.56 -8.94
CA ASP A 96 12.38 -13.99 -8.77
C ASP A 96 11.40 -14.48 -9.86
N PRO A 97 11.79 -15.46 -10.71
CA PRO A 97 10.92 -16.01 -11.73
C PRO A 97 9.67 -16.69 -11.17
N ASP A 98 9.72 -17.26 -9.96
CA ASP A 98 8.60 -18.02 -9.39
C ASP A 98 7.41 -17.11 -9.05
N VAL A 99 7.66 -15.83 -8.75
CA VAL A 99 6.60 -14.87 -8.39
C VAL A 99 6.25 -13.91 -9.53
N ARG A 100 6.87 -14.09 -10.70
CA ARG A 100 6.66 -13.24 -11.88
C ARG A 100 5.18 -13.24 -12.29
N GLY A 101 4.65 -12.04 -12.54
CA GLY A 101 3.25 -11.84 -12.91
C GLY A 101 2.26 -11.96 -11.75
N ARG A 102 2.71 -12.35 -10.55
CA ARG A 102 1.85 -12.51 -9.37
C ARG A 102 2.01 -11.38 -8.37
N ILE A 103 3.23 -11.03 -8.01
CA ILE A 103 3.49 -9.89 -7.13
C ILE A 103 4.59 -9.01 -7.70
N LYS A 104 4.41 -7.71 -7.53
CA LYS A 104 5.42 -6.69 -7.87
C LYS A 104 5.49 -5.66 -6.75
N VAL A 105 6.68 -5.20 -6.43
CA VAL A 105 6.89 -4.19 -5.37
C VAL A 105 7.59 -2.97 -5.99
N VAL A 106 7.01 -1.81 -5.83
CA VAL A 106 7.53 -0.55 -6.39
C VAL A 106 7.63 0.48 -5.28
N PHE A 107 8.80 1.07 -5.10
CA PHE A 107 8.99 2.27 -4.29
C PHE A 107 9.22 3.46 -5.20
N LEU A 108 8.30 4.43 -5.18
CA LEU A 108 8.40 5.67 -5.94
C LEU A 108 9.10 6.74 -5.08
N PRO A 109 10.31 7.19 -5.46
CA PRO A 109 11.05 8.17 -4.70
C PRO A 109 10.43 9.57 -4.81
N ASN A 110 10.83 10.47 -3.90
CA ASN A 110 10.49 11.90 -3.96
C ASN A 110 8.99 12.19 -4.06
N PHE A 111 8.17 11.52 -3.25
CA PHE A 111 6.74 11.76 -3.22
C PHE A 111 6.41 13.26 -3.03
N SER A 112 5.54 13.75 -3.92
CA SER A 112 5.13 15.15 -4.05
C SER A 112 3.65 15.20 -4.47
N VAL A 113 3.05 16.39 -4.47
CA VAL A 113 1.66 16.58 -4.93
C VAL A 113 1.50 16.11 -6.39
N SER A 114 2.45 16.47 -7.26
CA SER A 114 2.44 16.07 -8.67
C SER A 114 2.48 14.55 -8.85
N LEU A 115 3.21 13.84 -7.98
CA LEU A 115 3.20 12.38 -7.99
C LEU A 115 1.88 11.84 -7.44
N GLY A 116 1.35 12.44 -6.37
CA GLY A 116 0.05 12.11 -5.81
C GLY A 116 -1.08 12.15 -6.85
N HIS A 117 -1.11 13.17 -7.72
CA HIS A 117 -2.11 13.28 -8.80
C HIS A 117 -2.09 12.09 -9.77
N ARG A 118 -0.96 11.40 -9.92
CA ARG A 118 -0.85 10.18 -10.74
C ARG A 118 -1.26 8.94 -9.97
N ILE A 119 -0.95 8.89 -8.68
CA ILE A 119 -1.11 7.71 -7.83
C ILE A 119 -2.57 7.56 -7.35
N TYR A 120 -3.19 8.61 -6.82
CA TYR A 120 -4.53 8.51 -6.23
C TYR A 120 -5.57 7.96 -7.22
N PRO A 121 -5.65 8.43 -8.48
CA PRO A 121 -6.64 7.95 -9.45
C PRO A 121 -6.40 6.52 -9.94
N ALA A 122 -5.18 5.99 -9.77
CA ALA A 122 -4.75 4.68 -10.25
C ALA A 122 -4.83 3.57 -9.19
N ALA A 123 -4.95 3.91 -7.91
CA ALA A 123 -4.97 2.92 -6.83
C ALA A 123 -6.30 2.17 -6.76
N ASP A 124 -6.25 0.84 -6.73
CA ASP A 124 -7.45 0.02 -6.50
C ASP A 124 -7.72 -0.15 -5.00
N LEU A 125 -6.65 -0.30 -4.22
CA LEU A 125 -6.69 -0.47 -2.78
C LEU A 125 -5.79 0.58 -2.08
N SER A 126 -6.30 1.16 -0.99
CA SER A 126 -5.64 2.19 -0.19
C SER A 126 -5.31 1.67 1.20
N GLU A 127 -4.01 1.61 1.52
CA GLU A 127 -3.50 1.10 2.80
C GLU A 127 -3.46 2.18 3.89
N GLN A 128 -4.44 2.11 4.81
CA GLN A 128 -4.65 3.02 5.94
C GLN A 128 -4.46 2.32 7.28
N VAL A 129 -3.38 1.56 7.39
CA VAL A 129 -3.05 0.72 8.55
C VAL A 129 -2.21 1.43 9.62
N SER A 130 -2.48 2.70 9.96
CA SER A 130 -1.78 3.33 11.10
C SER A 130 -2.10 2.61 12.42
N THR A 131 -1.22 2.65 13.41
CA THR A 131 -1.54 2.14 14.76
C THR A 131 -2.73 2.93 15.32
N ALA A 132 -3.77 2.24 15.78
CA ALA A 132 -4.98 2.89 16.26
C ALA A 132 -4.68 3.92 17.37
N GLY A 133 -5.29 5.10 17.25
CA GLY A 133 -5.07 6.25 18.11
C GLY A 133 -3.87 7.13 17.78
N LYS A 134 -3.16 6.90 16.67
CA LYS A 134 -2.00 7.73 16.26
C LYS A 134 -2.27 8.58 15.03
N GLU A 135 -3.24 8.23 14.19
CA GLU A 135 -3.66 9.09 13.08
C GLU A 135 -4.79 10.01 13.56
N ALA A 136 -4.55 11.32 13.55
CA ALA A 136 -5.57 12.28 13.99
C ALA A 136 -6.77 12.33 13.02
N SER A 137 -6.49 12.36 11.72
CA SER A 137 -7.51 12.38 10.66
C SER A 137 -6.94 11.67 9.43
N GLY A 138 -5.95 12.28 8.79
CA GLY A 138 -5.41 11.83 7.51
C GLY A 138 -6.29 12.33 6.36
N THR A 139 -5.68 12.93 5.34
CA THR A 139 -6.41 13.43 4.15
C THR A 139 -6.12 12.62 2.89
N GLY A 140 -5.13 11.72 2.94
CA GLY A 140 -4.80 10.83 1.83
C GLY A 140 -5.88 9.77 1.59
N ASN A 141 -6.45 9.23 2.66
CA ASN A 141 -7.58 8.29 2.63
C ASN A 141 -8.80 8.90 1.91
N MET A 142 -9.16 10.16 2.21
CA MET A 142 -10.26 10.86 1.52
C MET A 142 -9.98 10.99 0.02
N LYS A 143 -8.76 11.36 -0.38
CA LYS A 143 -8.37 11.45 -1.80
C LYS A 143 -8.49 10.10 -2.51
N PHE A 144 -8.13 9.01 -1.83
CA PHE A 144 -8.28 7.66 -2.36
C PHE A 144 -9.76 7.27 -2.51
N ALA A 145 -10.57 7.49 -1.48
CA ALA A 145 -12.00 7.22 -1.50
C ALA A 145 -12.71 7.99 -2.63
N MET A 146 -12.43 9.29 -2.78
CA MET A 146 -12.95 10.13 -3.88
C MET A 146 -12.53 9.65 -5.28
N ASN A 147 -11.44 8.89 -5.39
CA ASN A 147 -10.96 8.30 -6.64
C ASN A 147 -11.40 6.83 -6.82
N GLY A 148 -12.33 6.35 -6.00
CA GLY A 148 -12.88 5.00 -6.06
C GLY A 148 -11.88 3.91 -5.71
N ALA A 149 -10.93 4.17 -4.80
CA ALA A 149 -10.09 3.13 -4.21
C ALA A 149 -10.76 2.60 -2.94
N LEU A 150 -10.80 1.27 -2.79
CA LEU A 150 -11.25 0.64 -1.56
C LEU A 150 -10.24 0.90 -0.44
N THR A 151 -10.72 1.11 0.78
CA THR A 151 -9.84 1.34 1.92
C THR A 151 -9.70 0.08 2.75
N ILE A 152 -8.45 -0.33 2.97
CA ILE A 152 -8.09 -1.31 3.99
C ILE A 152 -7.38 -0.57 5.13
N GLY A 153 -7.87 -0.73 6.36
CA GLY A 153 -7.34 0.11 7.43
C GLY A 153 -7.82 -0.23 8.82
N THR A 154 -7.16 0.39 9.79
CA THR A 154 -7.60 0.38 11.19
C THR A 154 -8.75 1.36 11.39
N LEU A 155 -9.56 1.12 12.43
CA LEU A 155 -10.59 2.05 12.87
C LEU A 155 -9.92 3.19 13.65
N ASP A 156 -9.28 4.11 12.92
CA ASP A 156 -8.54 5.25 13.45
C ASP A 156 -8.68 6.49 12.56
N GLY A 157 -8.66 7.68 13.17
CA GLY A 157 -8.80 8.96 12.47
C GLY A 157 -10.01 9.01 11.54
N ALA A 158 -9.81 9.58 10.35
CA ALA A 158 -10.88 9.76 9.35
C ALA A 158 -11.29 8.44 8.65
N ASN A 159 -10.67 7.30 8.97
CA ASN A 159 -11.17 6.01 8.47
C ASN A 159 -12.53 5.66 9.06
N ILE A 160 -12.83 6.12 10.28
CA ILE A 160 -14.13 5.91 10.94
C ILE A 160 -15.20 6.66 10.15
N GLU A 161 -14.98 7.96 9.90
CA GLU A 161 -15.86 8.81 9.10
C GLU A 161 -16.04 8.25 7.68
N ILE A 162 -14.95 7.84 7.01
CA ILE A 162 -15.04 7.25 5.66
C ILE A 162 -15.87 5.97 5.67
N ARG A 163 -15.74 5.12 6.70
CA ARG A 163 -16.55 3.90 6.82
C ARG A 163 -18.03 4.22 7.06
N GLU A 164 -18.33 5.25 7.83
CA GLU A 164 -19.71 5.69 8.08
C GLU A 164 -20.36 6.22 6.80
N GLU A 165 -19.64 7.03 6.03
CA GLU A 165 -20.15 7.65 4.80
C GLU A 165 -20.18 6.69 3.60
N ALA A 166 -19.15 5.86 3.43
CA ALA A 166 -19.06 4.92 2.31
C ALA A 166 -19.84 3.62 2.53
N GLY A 167 -20.34 3.37 3.75
CA GLY A 167 -20.92 2.08 4.14
C GLY A 167 -19.86 1.10 4.64
N ALA A 168 -20.22 0.33 5.67
CA ALA A 168 -19.31 -0.62 6.32
C ALA A 168 -18.86 -1.76 5.38
N GLU A 169 -19.69 -2.10 4.39
CA GLU A 169 -19.44 -3.09 3.34
C GLU A 169 -18.36 -2.66 2.34
N ASN A 170 -18.10 -1.35 2.22
CA ASN A 170 -17.12 -0.79 1.29
C ASN A 170 -15.78 -0.45 1.97
N PHE A 171 -15.61 -0.86 3.22
CA PHE A 171 -14.40 -0.67 4.03
C PHE A 171 -13.88 -2.01 4.55
N LEU A 172 -12.58 -2.27 4.41
CA LEU A 172 -11.95 -3.52 4.87
C LEU A 172 -11.22 -3.28 6.20
N PRO A 173 -11.83 -3.60 7.36
CA PRO A 173 -11.21 -3.39 8.66
C PRO A 173 -10.06 -4.38 8.91
N VAL A 174 -8.95 -3.88 9.46
CA VAL A 174 -7.78 -4.69 9.83
C VAL A 174 -7.54 -4.64 11.33
N TRP A 175 -7.73 -5.80 11.97
CA TRP A 175 -7.27 -6.32 13.28
C TRP A 175 -7.19 -5.42 14.54
N LEU A 176 -7.23 -4.08 14.49
CA LEU A 176 -6.94 -3.20 15.62
C LEU A 176 -8.04 -2.14 15.81
N ASN A 177 -8.79 -2.29 16.91
CA ASN A 177 -9.68 -1.27 17.46
C ASN A 177 -8.95 -0.51 18.59
N ARG A 178 -9.14 0.82 18.65
CA ARG A 178 -8.61 1.74 19.67
C ARG A 178 -8.87 1.30 21.13
N ARG A 179 -9.94 0.56 21.40
CA ARG A 179 -10.34 0.10 22.75
C ARG A 179 -9.67 -1.20 23.20
N THR A 180 -9.34 -2.10 22.27
CA THR A 180 -9.02 -3.50 22.61
C THR A 180 -7.68 -3.98 22.07
N GLY A 181 -7.05 -3.27 21.13
CA GLY A 181 -5.84 -3.75 20.47
C GLY A 181 -6.04 -4.99 19.57
N LEU A 182 -7.26 -5.54 19.50
CA LEU A 182 -7.69 -6.68 18.70
C LEU A 182 -9.14 -6.46 18.26
N CYS A 183 -9.54 -6.89 17.06
CA CYS A 183 -10.92 -6.70 16.58
C CYS A 183 -11.92 -7.53 17.40
N ALA A 184 -13.00 -6.88 17.87
CA ALA A 184 -14.23 -7.58 18.22
C ALA A 184 -14.85 -8.08 16.91
N GLN A 185 -15.02 -9.40 16.80
CA GLN A 185 -15.84 -9.98 15.75
C GLN A 185 -17.28 -9.47 15.95
N SER A 186 -17.86 -8.89 14.90
CA SER A 186 -19.30 -8.76 14.72
C SER A 186 -19.63 -9.23 13.31
#